data_AF-A0A3D5W630-F1
#
_entry.id   AF-A0A3D5W630-F1
#
_cell.length_a   1.000
_cell.length_b   1.000
_cell.length_c   1.000
_cell.angle_alpha   90.00
_cell.angle_beta   90.00
_cell.angle_gamma   90.00
#
_symmetry.space_group_name_H-M   'P 1'
#
loop_
_entity.id
_entity.type
_entity.pdbx_description
1 polymer ?
#
loop_
_entity_poly.entity_id
_entity_poly.type
_entity_poly.pdbx_seq_one_letter_code
_entity_poly.pdbx_strand_id
1 'polypeptide(L)'
;MRFWNRIVAALLLGWLSGCAQTPAQTVPGAHIRFYGINSMGQLSELSLVPGREEPGCHNMPLDLKVHRVAQIGFSECMVFAENDCPDEATLVMRWSGKHSRSDPNKNQPTTLITPGSLWLFEAGREVEVASWRCQVDS
;
A
#
# COMPACT_ATOMS: atom_id res chain seq x y z
N MET A 1 73.68 11.47 -3.28
CA MET A 1 73.52 10.10 -3.81
C MET A 1 72.91 9.21 -2.73
N ARG A 2 71.63 8.84 -2.87
CA ARG A 2 71.06 7.54 -2.47
C ARG A 2 69.62 7.51 -2.96
N PHE A 3 69.43 6.76 -4.04
CA PHE A 3 68.13 6.42 -4.60
C PHE A 3 67.38 5.52 -3.62
N TRP A 4 66.12 5.85 -3.32
CA TRP A 4 65.15 4.82 -2.99
C TRP A 4 63.74 5.23 -3.43
N ASN A 5 63.28 4.60 -4.51
CA ASN A 5 61.87 4.52 -4.88
C ASN A 5 61.06 3.86 -3.75
N ARG A 6 59.93 4.44 -3.36
CA ARG A 6 58.75 3.68 -2.92
C ARG A 6 57.45 4.37 -3.35
N ILE A 7 56.76 3.71 -4.26
CA ILE A 7 55.37 3.90 -4.65
C ILE A 7 54.49 3.59 -3.42
N VAL A 8 53.53 4.46 -3.09
CA VAL A 8 52.39 4.08 -2.24
C VAL A 8 51.10 4.58 -2.87
N ALA A 9 50.21 3.62 -3.07
CA ALA A 9 48.99 3.65 -3.84
C ALA A 9 47.93 4.62 -3.29
N ALA A 10 47.17 5.18 -4.22
CA ALA A 10 45.91 5.86 -3.97
C ALA A 10 44.88 4.86 -3.39
N LEU A 11 44.31 5.19 -2.23
CA LEU A 11 43.09 4.56 -1.71
C LEU A 11 41.99 5.61 -1.70
N LEU A 12 41.29 5.71 -2.82
CA LEU A 12 39.97 6.32 -2.92
C LEU A 12 38.98 5.39 -2.22
N LEU A 13 38.78 5.57 -0.91
CA LEU A 13 37.67 4.96 -0.19
C LEU A 13 36.41 5.76 -0.52
N GLY A 14 35.77 5.40 -1.63
CA GLY A 14 34.43 5.83 -1.95
C GLY A 14 33.46 5.36 -0.87
N TRP A 15 32.84 6.31 -0.18
CA TRP A 15 31.66 6.06 0.64
C TRP A 15 30.50 5.68 -0.27
N LEU A 16 30.40 4.39 -0.60
CA LEU A 16 29.14 3.78 -1.00
C LEU A 16 28.34 3.55 0.28
N SER A 17 27.75 4.62 0.83
CA SER A 17 26.59 4.51 1.69
C SER A 17 25.42 4.05 0.83
N GLY A 18 25.46 2.78 0.42
CA GLY A 18 24.29 2.12 -0.13
C GLY A 18 23.26 2.05 0.98
N CYS A 19 22.09 2.65 0.76
CA CYS A 19 20.97 2.55 1.67
C CYS A 19 20.71 1.07 1.94
N ALA A 20 21.07 0.58 3.14
CA ALA A 20 20.64 -0.72 3.60
C ALA A 20 19.13 -0.63 3.82
N GLN A 21 18.36 -0.94 2.78
CA GLN A 21 16.91 -1.05 2.89
C GLN A 21 16.64 -2.24 3.81
N THR A 22 16.06 -1.98 4.98
CA THR A 22 15.57 -3.04 5.87
C THR A 22 14.63 -3.92 5.06
N PRO A 23 14.76 -5.26 5.12
CA PRO A 23 13.84 -6.16 4.42
C PRO A 23 12.42 -5.82 4.83
N ALA A 24 11.55 -5.59 3.85
CA ALA A 24 10.16 -5.35 4.14
C ALA A 24 9.56 -6.59 4.83
N GLN A 25 8.81 -6.35 5.91
CA GLN A 25 8.20 -7.41 6.69
C GLN A 25 6.95 -7.87 5.97
N THR A 26 6.98 -9.05 5.36
CA THR A 26 5.76 -9.66 4.82
C THR A 26 4.99 -10.38 5.92
N VAL A 27 3.67 -10.29 5.87
CA VAL A 27 2.78 -10.93 6.86
C VAL A 27 2.11 -12.12 6.19
N PRO A 28 2.41 -13.37 6.60
CA PRO A 28 1.90 -14.55 5.91
C PRO A 28 0.36 -14.55 5.79
N GLY A 29 -0.13 -14.58 4.56
CA GLY A 29 -1.56 -14.60 4.25
C GLY A 29 -2.25 -13.24 4.28
N ALA A 30 -1.59 -12.17 4.74
CA ALA A 30 -2.12 -10.82 4.65
C ALA A 30 -1.91 -10.26 3.25
N HIS A 31 -2.95 -9.63 2.70
CA HIS A 31 -2.85 -8.95 1.42
C HIS A 31 -3.99 -7.95 1.20
N ILE A 32 -3.68 -6.85 0.54
CA ILE A 32 -4.65 -5.90 0.00
C ILE A 32 -4.79 -6.06 -1.52
N ARG A 33 -6.01 -5.90 -2.03
CA ARG A 33 -6.35 -5.98 -3.44
C ARG A 33 -7.20 -4.81 -3.86
N PHE A 34 -6.90 -4.28 -5.03
CA PHE A 34 -7.62 -3.17 -5.64
C PHE A 34 -8.25 -3.67 -6.93
N TYR A 35 -9.49 -3.28 -7.18
CA TYR A 35 -10.23 -3.65 -8.36
C TYR A 35 -10.71 -2.39 -9.08
N GLY A 36 -10.48 -2.30 -10.39
CA GLY A 36 -11.09 -1.31 -11.27
C GLY A 36 -12.20 -1.93 -12.13
N ILE A 37 -12.77 -1.14 -13.02
CA ILE A 37 -13.70 -1.61 -14.05
C ILE A 37 -13.02 -1.51 -15.42
N ASN A 38 -12.97 -2.62 -16.16
CA ASN A 38 -12.38 -2.63 -17.50
C ASN A 38 -13.31 -2.02 -18.56
N SER A 39 -12.83 -1.89 -19.79
CA SER A 39 -13.62 -1.33 -20.92
C SER A 39 -14.90 -2.10 -21.26
N MET A 40 -15.00 -3.36 -20.83
CA MET A 40 -16.20 -4.20 -20.98
C MET A 40 -17.17 -4.06 -19.80
N GLY A 41 -16.90 -3.15 -18.85
CA GLY A 41 -17.74 -2.97 -17.66
C GLY A 41 -17.57 -4.06 -16.60
N GLN A 42 -16.54 -4.89 -16.70
CA GLN A 42 -16.29 -5.99 -15.76
C GLN A 42 -15.29 -5.59 -14.68
N LEU A 43 -15.46 -6.17 -13.50
CA LEU A 43 -14.52 -6.01 -12.41
C LEU A 43 -13.18 -6.70 -12.74
N SER A 44 -12.07 -5.99 -12.59
CA SER A 44 -10.73 -6.52 -12.84
C SER A 44 -9.79 -6.13 -11.70
N GLU A 45 -8.99 -7.09 -11.23
CA GLU A 45 -7.97 -6.82 -10.21
C GLU A 45 -6.82 -6.02 -10.82
N LEU A 46 -6.36 -4.99 -10.12
CA LEU A 46 -5.19 -4.21 -10.51
C LEU A 46 -3.93 -5.01 -10.23
N SER A 47 -3.12 -5.20 -11.26
CA SER A 47 -1.80 -5.84 -11.19
C SER A 47 -0.73 -4.84 -10.77
N LEU A 48 0.42 -5.35 -10.32
CA LEU A 48 1.64 -4.57 -10.05
C LEU A 48 1.49 -3.46 -8.98
N VAL A 49 0.51 -3.57 -8.08
CA VAL A 49 0.48 -2.73 -6.87
C VAL A 49 1.64 -3.17 -5.97
N PRO A 50 2.58 -2.28 -5.59
CA PRO A 50 3.70 -2.60 -4.70
C PRO A 50 3.24 -2.96 -3.29
N GLY A 51 4.06 -3.72 -2.56
CA GLY A 51 3.92 -3.88 -1.11
C GLY A 51 2.67 -4.59 -0.61
N ARG A 52 1.83 -5.19 -1.47
CA ARG A 52 0.48 -5.66 -1.12
C ARG A 52 0.39 -6.62 0.07
N GLU A 53 1.47 -7.28 0.42
CA GLU A 53 1.59 -8.26 1.51
C GLU A 53 2.38 -7.71 2.72
N GLU A 54 2.71 -6.42 2.69
CA GLU A 54 3.54 -5.72 3.67
C GLU A 54 2.67 -4.67 4.41
N PRO A 55 2.79 -4.54 5.73
CA PRO A 55 2.20 -3.43 6.45
C PRO A 55 2.95 -2.13 6.14
N GLY A 56 2.43 -1.00 6.62
CA GLY A 56 3.00 0.32 6.38
C GLY A 56 2.34 1.04 5.21
N CYS A 57 2.94 2.17 4.83
CA CYS A 57 2.44 3.05 3.77
C CYS A 57 3.12 2.73 2.44
N HIS A 58 2.32 2.61 1.38
CA HIS A 58 2.80 2.30 0.04
C HIS A 58 2.10 3.19 -1.00
N ASN A 59 2.89 3.78 -1.90
CA ASN A 59 2.38 4.54 -3.02
C ASN A 59 1.98 3.62 -4.17
N MET A 60 0.92 4.01 -4.88
CA MET A 60 0.58 3.42 -6.16
C MET A 60 1.65 3.80 -7.19
N PRO A 61 1.95 2.92 -8.17
CA PRO A 61 2.93 3.21 -9.19
C PRO A 61 2.42 4.26 -10.20
N LEU A 62 1.10 4.46 -10.27
CA LEU A 62 0.37 5.38 -11.14
C LEU A 62 -0.95 5.78 -10.46
N ASP A 63 -1.56 6.88 -10.87
CA ASP A 63 -2.91 7.27 -10.45
C ASP A 63 -3.94 6.30 -11.06
N LEU A 64 -4.26 5.23 -10.33
CA LEU A 64 -5.16 4.18 -10.78
C LEU A 64 -6.58 4.44 -10.27
N LYS A 65 -7.55 4.30 -11.16
CA LYS A 65 -8.97 4.35 -10.80
C LYS A 65 -9.38 3.03 -10.16
N VAL A 66 -9.85 3.10 -8.91
CA VAL A 66 -10.25 1.96 -8.11
C VAL A 66 -11.76 2.02 -7.88
N HIS A 67 -12.43 0.92 -8.17
CA HIS A 67 -13.84 0.70 -7.88
C HIS A 67 -14.07 0.07 -6.50
N ARG A 68 -13.25 -0.91 -6.14
CA ARG A 68 -13.45 -1.75 -4.95
C ARG A 68 -12.12 -2.16 -4.34
N VAL A 69 -12.09 -2.26 -3.01
CA VAL A 69 -10.95 -2.76 -2.25
C VAL A 69 -11.31 -4.05 -1.52
N ALA A 70 -10.36 -4.97 -1.46
CA ALA A 70 -10.39 -6.13 -0.58
C ALA A 70 -9.14 -6.13 0.29
N GLN A 71 -9.27 -6.44 1.57
CA GLN A 71 -8.11 -6.72 2.42
C GLN A 71 -8.37 -7.98 3.24
N ILE A 72 -7.33 -8.77 3.43
CA ILE A 72 -7.32 -9.98 4.25
C ILE A 72 -6.06 -9.96 5.10
N GLY A 73 -6.14 -10.46 6.34
CA GLY A 73 -4.99 -10.72 7.21
C GLY A 73 -4.31 -9.50 7.83
N PHE A 74 -4.66 -8.28 7.41
CA PHE A 74 -4.35 -7.05 8.13
C PHE A 74 -5.44 -6.74 9.16
N SER A 75 -5.07 -6.08 10.25
CA SER A 75 -6.04 -5.62 11.26
C SER A 75 -6.97 -4.56 10.65
N GLU A 76 -6.37 -3.57 10.01
CA GLU A 76 -7.05 -2.51 9.27
C GLU A 76 -6.18 -1.96 8.14
N CYS A 77 -6.83 -1.38 7.14
CA CYS A 77 -6.17 -0.59 6.11
C CYS A 77 -6.88 0.75 5.90
N MET A 78 -6.16 1.73 5.36
CA MET A 78 -6.65 3.02 4.89
C MET A 78 -6.20 3.21 3.43
N VAL A 79 -6.98 3.97 2.67
CA VAL A 79 -6.67 4.32 1.28
C VAL A 79 -6.75 5.83 1.13
N PHE A 80 -5.87 6.41 0.32
CA PHE A 80 -5.66 7.85 0.27
C PHE A 80 -5.71 8.39 -1.16
N ALA A 81 -6.20 9.62 -1.29
CA ALA A 81 -6.22 10.36 -2.56
C ALA A 81 -4.85 10.94 -2.94
N GLU A 82 -3.93 11.02 -1.98
CA GLU A 82 -2.58 11.56 -2.17
C GLU A 82 -1.51 10.53 -1.80
N ASN A 83 -0.29 10.74 -2.31
CA ASN A 83 0.87 9.91 -1.99
C ASN A 83 1.30 10.10 -0.53
N ASP A 84 2.04 9.13 0.00
CA ASP A 84 2.69 9.15 1.32
C ASP A 84 1.72 9.08 2.51
N CYS A 85 0.49 8.60 2.26
CA CYS A 85 -0.55 8.34 3.25
C CYS A 85 -0.87 9.49 4.24
N PRO A 86 -1.13 10.73 3.76
CA PRO A 86 -1.49 11.85 4.62
C PRO A 86 -2.91 11.66 5.17
N ASP A 87 -3.07 11.77 6.48
CA ASP A 87 -4.33 11.44 7.17
C ASP A 87 -5.52 12.30 6.67
N GLU A 88 -5.26 13.54 6.26
CA GLU A 88 -6.24 14.46 5.67
C GLU A 88 -6.76 14.04 4.30
N ALA A 89 -6.03 13.19 3.57
CA ALA A 89 -6.43 12.69 2.25
C ALA A 89 -7.05 11.28 2.32
N THR A 90 -7.44 10.81 3.51
CA THR A 90 -8.11 9.51 3.68
C THR A 90 -9.43 9.47 2.91
N LEU A 91 -9.60 8.40 2.12
CA LEU A 91 -10.81 8.16 1.36
C LEU A 91 -11.82 7.40 2.21
N VAL A 92 -13.04 7.94 2.30
CA VAL A 92 -14.14 7.28 3.00
C VAL A 92 -14.69 6.13 2.18
N MET A 93 -14.85 4.99 2.83
CA MET A 93 -15.34 3.75 2.26
C MET A 93 -16.51 3.19 3.06
N ARG A 94 -17.24 2.28 2.44
CA ARG A 94 -18.37 1.59 3.05
C ARG A 94 -18.41 0.13 2.63
N TRP A 95 -18.68 -0.77 3.58
CA TRP A 95 -18.94 -2.17 3.27
C TRP A 95 -20.28 -2.32 2.54
N SER A 96 -20.24 -2.94 1.36
CA SER A 96 -21.43 -3.23 0.55
C SER A 96 -21.96 -4.66 0.71
N GLY A 97 -21.28 -5.50 1.48
CA GLY A 97 -21.77 -6.84 1.80
C GLY A 97 -22.91 -6.83 2.81
N LYS A 98 -23.43 -8.03 3.09
CA LYS A 98 -24.44 -8.22 4.14
C LYS A 98 -23.95 -7.66 5.48
N HIS A 99 -24.91 -7.20 6.28
CA HIS A 99 -24.65 -6.71 7.62
C HIS A 99 -23.84 -7.72 8.43
N SER A 100 -22.71 -7.26 8.95
CA SER A 100 -21.85 -8.09 9.78
C SER A 100 -22.50 -8.30 11.13
N ARG A 101 -22.57 -9.56 11.58
CA ARG A 101 -23.11 -9.90 12.90
C ARG A 101 -22.12 -9.59 14.03
N SER A 102 -20.83 -9.56 13.72
CA SER A 102 -19.74 -9.30 14.68
C SER A 102 -19.32 -7.83 14.70
N ASP A 103 -19.70 -7.06 13.68
CA ASP A 103 -19.38 -5.64 13.58
C ASP A 103 -20.62 -4.90 13.04
N PRO A 104 -21.49 -4.38 13.93
CA PRO A 104 -22.70 -3.69 13.52
C PRO A 104 -22.40 -2.38 12.77
N ASN A 105 -21.18 -1.86 12.87
CA ASN A 105 -20.78 -0.62 12.22
C ASN A 105 -20.12 -0.84 10.86
N LYS A 106 -19.91 -2.09 10.43
CA LYS A 106 -19.19 -2.41 9.19
C LYS A 106 -19.75 -1.72 7.95
N ASN A 107 -21.07 -1.56 7.88
CA ASN A 107 -21.76 -0.90 6.76
C ASN A 107 -21.87 0.63 6.90
N GLN A 108 -21.36 1.22 7.98
CA GLN A 108 -21.27 2.67 8.11
C GLN A 108 -20.08 3.21 7.30
N PRO A 109 -20.13 4.47 6.86
CA PRO A 109 -18.95 5.15 6.32
C PRO A 109 -17.78 5.11 7.31
N THR A 110 -16.59 4.78 6.81
CA THR A 110 -15.37 4.66 7.60
C THR A 110 -14.14 4.90 6.73
N THR A 111 -13.06 5.38 7.33
CA THR A 111 -11.72 5.40 6.72
C THR A 111 -10.92 4.15 7.05
N LEU A 112 -11.35 3.37 8.05
CA LEU A 112 -10.70 2.14 8.51
C LEU A 112 -11.37 0.91 7.90
N ILE A 113 -10.61 0.18 7.11
CA ILE A 113 -11.06 -0.93 6.28
C ILE A 113 -10.67 -2.25 6.96
N THR A 114 -11.64 -2.91 7.59
CA THR A 114 -11.43 -4.23 8.24
C THR A 114 -11.48 -5.37 7.22
N PRO A 115 -11.09 -6.62 7.58
CA PRO A 115 -11.01 -7.71 6.62
C PRO A 115 -12.31 -7.95 5.86
N GLY A 116 -12.22 -8.08 4.53
CA GLY A 116 -13.35 -8.29 3.64
C GLY A 116 -13.08 -7.81 2.21
N SER A 117 -13.94 -8.22 1.26
CA SER A 117 -13.74 -8.03 -0.19
C SER A 117 -14.69 -7.07 -0.89
N LEU A 118 -15.60 -6.41 -0.16
CA LEU A 118 -16.72 -5.63 -0.70
C LEU A 118 -16.72 -4.17 -0.23
N TRP A 119 -15.53 -3.59 0.00
CA TRP A 119 -15.37 -2.18 0.34
C TRP A 119 -15.47 -1.31 -0.90
N LEU A 120 -16.40 -0.36 -0.89
CA LEU A 120 -16.63 0.60 -1.97
C LEU A 120 -16.37 2.02 -1.47
N PHE A 121 -15.92 2.90 -2.36
CA PHE A 121 -15.76 4.31 -2.03
C PHE A 121 -17.10 5.01 -1.90
N GLU A 122 -17.20 5.95 -0.96
CA GLU A 122 -18.38 6.79 -0.81
C GLU A 122 -18.45 7.86 -1.90
N ALA A 123 -17.29 8.40 -2.29
CA ALA A 123 -17.17 9.50 -3.25
C ALA A 123 -17.67 9.16 -4.67
N GLY A 124 -17.77 7.87 -5.02
CA GLY A 124 -18.28 7.49 -6.33
C GLY A 124 -17.97 6.05 -6.71
N ARG A 125 -18.34 5.72 -7.96
CA ARG A 125 -18.14 4.38 -8.51
C ARG A 125 -16.66 4.05 -8.69
N GLU A 126 -15.84 4.95 -9.20
CA GLU A 126 -14.40 4.77 -9.32
C GLU A 126 -13.70 6.03 -8.80
N VAL A 127 -12.66 5.85 -8.00
CA VAL A 127 -11.92 6.94 -7.35
C VAL A 127 -10.43 6.75 -7.63
N GLU A 128 -9.72 7.85 -7.86
CA GLU A 128 -8.26 7.83 -7.99
C GLU A 128 -7.63 7.56 -6.62
N VAL A 129 -6.76 6.55 -6.57
CA VAL A 129 -6.04 6.15 -5.36
C VAL A 129 -4.55 6.37 -5.61
N ALA A 130 -3.92 7.13 -4.73
CA ALA A 130 -2.50 7.44 -4.83
C ALA A 130 -1.66 6.64 -3.81
N SER A 131 -2.19 6.34 -2.63
CA SER A 131 -1.48 5.50 -1.66
C SER A 131 -2.43 4.69 -0.76
N TRP A 132 -1.87 3.75 -0.02
CA TRP A 132 -2.58 2.93 0.94
C TRP A 132 -1.68 2.59 2.13
N ARG A 133 -2.30 2.37 3.30
CA ARG A 133 -1.60 2.00 4.54
C ARG A 133 -2.31 0.85 5.22
N CYS A 134 -1.61 -0.22 5.56
CA CYS A 134 -2.16 -1.33 6.35
C CYS A 134 -1.38 -1.54 7.64
N GLN A 135 -2.07 -2.07 8.66
CA GLN A 135 -1.49 -2.40 9.95
C GLN A 135 -1.72 -3.89 10.26
N VAL A 136 -0.86 -4.43 11.12
CA VAL A 136 -1.08 -5.71 11.79
C VAL A 136 -1.42 -5.45 13.25
N ASP A 137 -2.10 -6.40 13.89
CA ASP A 137 -2.30 -6.35 15.33
C ASP A 137 -0.93 -6.31 16.03
N SER A 138 -0.80 -5.43 17.03
CA SER A 138 0.42 -5.25 17.83
C SER A 138 0.59 -6.36 18.86
#